data_AF-A0A969HLQ9-F1
#
_entry.id   AF-A0A969HLQ9-F1
#
_cell.length_a   1.000
_cell.length_b   1.000
_cell.length_c   1.000
_cell.angle_alpha   90.00
_cell.angle_beta   90.00
_cell.angle_gamma   90.00
#
_symmetry.space_group_name_H-M   'P 1'
#
loop_
_entity.id
_entity.type
_entity.pdbx_description
1 polymer ?
#
loop_
_entity_poly.entity_id
_entity_poly.type
_entity_poly.pdbx_seq_one_letter_code
_entity_poly.pdbx_strand_id
1 'polypeptide(L)'
;MNLLNSGQPHYQQRAFEVLATILAHQDTNPQRNTYGIWPYHLEEPLEKMITPDWNWADFIGVQLLDVYLNHREALPTQLREQVKEAIIHAARSIQKRDVQPGYTNIALMGAYVSYLTGYLFDLPDIQDYAEMRLKRFYDYTVRLGGFAEYNSPTYTRVALDELARMQQHILDPLAPRVEIDTFSREETPVIGYTYLHSAYALSSVNYSSTWQQRRPLLAYWGTSSQPQYLQCKLLHDFVDFAAGQIFSTQDKNQVLSILTFATDGGDYHISLDRLKEGAFIARDLRLRFELGSASLYDKIQLHQQGFSVQDEFVHFQVMMPHTQFDDYPITIKKGKDERHCWVDWVIYTGAEKSFKLTEVSHAAFAWLLTFHNQKEKISSQDLKTRLVEDVLKISSGALSLSIPYRPDTEASLRRQAHYAPGK
;
A
#
# COMPACT_ATOMS: atom_id res chain seq x y z
N MET A 1 -9.81 -20.07 11.82
CA MET A 1 -9.50 -19.61 10.45
C MET A 1 -9.02 -20.68 9.47
N ASN A 2 -8.10 -21.57 9.86
CA ASN A 2 -7.48 -22.53 8.92
C ASN A 2 -8.48 -23.39 8.09
N LEU A 3 -9.66 -23.72 8.65
CA LEU A 3 -10.69 -24.45 7.90
C LEU A 3 -11.28 -23.63 6.74
N LEU A 4 -11.63 -22.36 6.98
CA LEU A 4 -12.21 -21.47 5.97
C LEU A 4 -11.17 -21.01 4.93
N ASN A 5 -9.91 -20.84 5.34
CA ASN A 5 -8.81 -20.44 4.44
C ASN A 5 -8.44 -21.51 3.41
N SER A 6 -8.80 -22.78 3.65
CA SER A 6 -8.37 -23.89 2.79
C SER A 6 -9.05 -23.91 1.41
N GLY A 7 -10.22 -23.27 1.27
CA GLY A 7 -11.05 -23.36 0.07
C GLY A 7 -11.60 -24.77 -0.22
N GLN A 8 -11.38 -25.77 0.64
CA GLN A 8 -11.84 -27.14 0.41
C GLN A 8 -13.26 -27.35 0.97
N PRO A 9 -14.21 -27.91 0.20
CA PRO A 9 -15.61 -27.99 0.60
C PRO A 9 -15.87 -28.68 1.95
N HIS A 10 -15.14 -29.76 2.27
CA HIS A 10 -15.37 -30.50 3.51
C HIS A 10 -14.87 -29.74 4.76
N TYR A 11 -13.79 -28.96 4.64
CA TYR A 11 -13.34 -28.09 5.73
C TYR A 11 -14.25 -26.88 5.91
N GLN A 12 -14.79 -26.36 4.81
CA GLN A 12 -15.77 -25.28 4.84
C GLN A 12 -17.07 -25.71 5.55
N GLN A 13 -17.60 -26.88 5.20
CA GLN A 13 -18.79 -27.43 5.86
C GLN A 13 -18.56 -27.63 7.37
N ARG A 14 -17.42 -28.21 7.75
CA ARG A 14 -17.04 -28.35 9.16
C ARG A 14 -16.93 -27.01 9.88
N ALA A 15 -16.40 -25.97 9.21
CA ALA A 15 -16.34 -24.63 9.79
C ALA A 15 -17.73 -24.06 10.05
N PHE A 16 -18.68 -24.29 9.15
CA PHE A 16 -20.07 -23.83 9.32
C PHE A 16 -20.75 -24.50 10.52
N GLU A 17 -20.56 -25.80 10.69
CA GLU A 17 -21.11 -26.56 11.82
C GLU A 17 -20.51 -26.10 13.17
N VAL A 18 -19.20 -25.83 13.20
CA VAL A 18 -18.53 -25.28 14.38
C VAL A 18 -19.08 -23.88 14.70
N LEU A 19 -19.21 -23.00 13.71
CA LEU A 19 -19.78 -21.66 13.90
C LEU A 19 -21.21 -21.76 14.43
N ALA A 20 -22.08 -22.54 13.79
CA ALA A 20 -23.47 -22.72 14.23
C ALA A 20 -23.55 -23.21 15.69
N THR A 21 -22.66 -24.13 16.08
CA THR A 21 -22.58 -24.63 17.46
C THR A 21 -22.18 -23.54 18.44
N ILE A 22 -21.14 -22.75 18.12
CA ILE A 22 -20.70 -21.63 18.98
C ILE A 22 -21.82 -20.60 19.14
N LEU A 23 -22.46 -20.20 18.04
CA LEU A 23 -23.51 -19.17 18.05
C LEU A 23 -24.72 -19.60 18.87
N ALA A 24 -25.09 -20.88 18.86
CA ALA A 24 -26.21 -21.41 19.63
C ALA A 24 -26.04 -21.32 21.16
N HIS A 25 -24.81 -21.15 21.66
CA HIS A 25 -24.51 -21.08 23.09
C HIS A 25 -24.33 -19.64 23.62
N GLN A 26 -24.51 -18.62 22.77
CA GLN A 26 -24.50 -17.24 23.24
C GLN A 26 -25.81 -16.93 23.96
N ASP A 27 -25.74 -16.26 25.10
CA ASP A 27 -26.95 -15.71 25.73
C ASP A 27 -27.40 -14.44 24.99
N THR A 28 -28.52 -14.54 24.26
CA THR A 28 -29.06 -13.44 23.47
C THR A 28 -30.17 -12.66 24.20
N ASN A 29 -30.46 -12.96 25.46
CA ASN A 29 -31.50 -12.28 26.21
C ASN A 29 -30.96 -11.01 26.91
N PRO A 30 -31.34 -9.80 26.47
CA PRO A 30 -30.79 -8.54 27.00
C PRO A 30 -31.13 -8.29 28.48
N GLN A 31 -32.13 -9.00 29.03
CA GLN A 31 -32.54 -8.87 30.43
C GLN A 31 -31.65 -9.69 31.38
N ARG A 32 -30.85 -10.63 30.85
CA ARG A 32 -29.97 -11.47 31.68
C ARG A 32 -28.65 -10.74 31.96
N ASN A 33 -28.05 -11.04 33.12
CA ASN A 33 -26.74 -10.50 33.48
C ASN A 33 -25.63 -11.03 32.57
N THR A 34 -25.83 -12.23 32.02
CA THR A 34 -24.94 -12.93 31.10
C THR A 34 -25.17 -12.59 29.63
N TYR A 35 -25.96 -11.55 29.32
CA TYR A 35 -26.23 -11.15 27.95
C TYR A 35 -24.95 -10.94 27.13
N GLY A 36 -24.92 -11.56 25.95
CA GLY A 36 -23.90 -11.46 24.92
C GLY A 36 -22.63 -12.28 25.16
N ILE A 37 -22.58 -13.10 26.21
CA ILE A 37 -21.42 -13.97 26.50
C ILE A 37 -21.74 -15.45 26.28
N TRP A 38 -20.70 -16.28 26.36
CA TRP A 38 -20.73 -17.73 26.21
C TRP A 38 -20.24 -18.40 27.48
N PRO A 39 -20.65 -19.66 27.74
CA PRO A 39 -20.04 -20.46 28.78
C PRO A 39 -18.60 -20.84 28.39
N TYR A 40 -17.68 -20.86 29.36
CA TYR A 40 -16.32 -21.37 29.19
C TYR A 40 -16.23 -22.92 29.11
N HIS A 41 -17.29 -23.63 29.50
CA HIS A 41 -17.44 -25.08 29.33
C HIS A 41 -18.73 -25.37 28.58
N LEU A 42 -18.66 -26.17 27.51
CA LEU A 42 -19.83 -26.49 26.69
C LEU A 42 -20.89 -27.26 27.48
N GLU A 43 -20.44 -28.08 28.43
CA GLU A 43 -21.26 -28.96 29.27
C GLU A 43 -21.95 -28.21 30.42
N GLU A 44 -21.55 -26.97 30.70
CA GLU A 44 -22.07 -26.15 31.79
C GLU A 44 -22.77 -24.89 31.23
N PRO A 45 -24.11 -24.83 31.22
CA PRO A 45 -24.81 -23.63 30.77
C PRO A 45 -24.56 -22.45 31.72
N LEU A 46 -24.63 -21.23 31.19
CA LEU A 46 -24.34 -19.98 31.91
C LEU A 46 -25.14 -19.84 33.22
N GLU A 47 -26.37 -20.33 33.28
CA GLU A 47 -27.21 -20.26 34.48
C GLU A 47 -26.72 -21.14 35.64
N LYS A 48 -25.86 -22.12 35.36
CA LYS A 48 -25.25 -23.01 36.39
C LYS A 48 -23.87 -22.55 36.81
N MET A 49 -23.23 -21.68 36.04
CA MET A 49 -21.89 -21.19 36.31
C MET A 49 -21.87 -20.27 37.54
N ILE A 50 -20.99 -20.57 38.48
CA ILE A 50 -20.79 -19.75 39.69
C ILE A 50 -20.23 -18.38 39.33
N THR A 51 -19.33 -18.32 38.34
CA THR A 51 -18.68 -17.08 37.91
C THR A 51 -18.52 -17.10 36.40
N PRO A 52 -19.60 -16.76 35.65
CA PRO A 52 -19.48 -16.50 34.22
C PRO A 52 -18.39 -15.46 33.94
N ASP A 53 -17.66 -15.61 32.84
CA ASP A 53 -16.61 -14.67 32.47
C ASP A 53 -17.06 -13.79 31.30
N TRP A 54 -17.26 -12.51 31.58
CA TRP A 54 -17.68 -11.55 30.57
C TRP A 54 -16.59 -11.20 29.57
N ASN A 55 -15.32 -11.55 29.82
CA ASN A 55 -14.25 -11.41 28.84
C ASN A 55 -14.52 -12.25 27.58
N TRP A 56 -15.38 -13.27 27.67
CA TRP A 56 -15.74 -14.10 26.51
C TRP A 56 -16.42 -13.31 25.38
N ALA A 57 -17.09 -12.20 25.70
CA ALA A 57 -17.60 -11.29 24.67
C ALA A 57 -16.45 -10.68 23.85
N ASP A 58 -15.37 -10.26 24.51
CA ASP A 58 -14.17 -9.74 23.86
C ASP A 58 -13.45 -10.83 23.05
N PHE A 59 -13.14 -11.98 23.68
CA PHE A 59 -12.38 -13.07 23.05
C PHE A 59 -13.10 -13.71 21.86
N ILE A 60 -14.38 -14.06 21.99
CA ILE A 60 -15.14 -14.63 20.88
C ILE A 60 -15.51 -13.55 19.87
N GLY A 61 -15.84 -12.33 20.31
CA GLY A 61 -16.18 -11.21 19.44
C GLY A 61 -15.10 -10.91 18.42
N VAL A 62 -13.82 -10.89 18.84
CA VAL A 62 -12.66 -10.73 17.94
C VAL A 62 -12.64 -11.82 16.86
N GLN A 63 -12.83 -13.08 17.25
CA GLN A 63 -12.79 -14.21 16.31
C GLN A 63 -13.96 -14.20 15.32
N LEU A 64 -15.16 -13.83 15.78
CA LEU A 64 -16.33 -13.72 14.92
C LEU A 64 -16.18 -12.55 13.92
N LEU A 65 -15.62 -11.42 14.36
CA LEU A 65 -15.31 -10.30 13.47
C LEU A 65 -14.31 -10.69 12.39
N ASP A 66 -13.23 -11.41 12.75
CA ASP A 66 -12.28 -11.89 11.75
C ASP A 66 -12.99 -12.78 10.70
N VAL A 67 -13.86 -13.69 11.13
CA VAL A 67 -14.65 -14.56 10.24
C VAL A 67 -15.53 -13.72 9.31
N TYR A 68 -16.23 -12.72 9.85
CA TYR A 68 -17.13 -11.87 9.09
C TYR A 68 -16.39 -10.99 8.07
N LEU A 69 -15.26 -10.39 8.46
CA LEU A 69 -14.46 -9.53 7.59
C LEU A 69 -13.88 -10.30 6.40
N ASN A 70 -13.36 -11.51 6.65
CA ASN A 70 -12.59 -12.25 5.64
C ASN A 70 -13.40 -13.28 4.85
N HIS A 71 -14.52 -13.77 5.39
CA HIS A 71 -15.23 -14.92 4.83
C HIS A 71 -16.74 -14.76 4.70
N ARG A 72 -17.34 -13.59 4.98
CA ARG A 72 -18.81 -13.41 4.90
C ARG A 72 -19.42 -13.83 3.57
N GLU A 73 -18.73 -13.66 2.45
CA GLU A 73 -19.25 -14.05 1.12
C GLU A 73 -19.27 -15.56 0.91
N ALA A 74 -18.47 -16.30 1.67
CA ALA A 74 -18.44 -17.75 1.65
C ALA A 74 -19.45 -18.37 2.62
N LEU A 75 -20.03 -17.61 3.55
CA LEU A 75 -20.99 -18.12 4.54
C LEU A 75 -22.39 -18.26 3.92
N PRO A 76 -23.15 -19.34 4.24
CA PRO A 76 -24.57 -19.41 3.94
C PRO A 76 -25.30 -18.20 4.53
N THR A 77 -26.26 -17.64 3.79
CA THR A 77 -26.96 -16.38 4.15
C THR A 77 -27.47 -16.38 5.59
N GLN A 78 -28.10 -17.47 6.04
CA GLN A 78 -28.62 -17.58 7.40
C GLN A 78 -27.50 -17.57 8.45
N LEU A 79 -26.41 -18.32 8.22
CA LEU A 79 -25.28 -18.38 9.14
C LEU A 79 -24.56 -17.02 9.20
N ARG A 80 -24.43 -16.33 8.06
CA ARG A 80 -23.87 -14.97 8.00
C ARG A 80 -24.65 -14.00 8.89
N GLU A 81 -25.97 -14.06 8.84
CA GLU A 81 -26.81 -13.19 9.68
C GLU A 81 -26.67 -13.54 11.17
N GLN A 82 -26.62 -14.83 11.51
CA GLN A 82 -26.39 -15.27 12.89
C GLN A 82 -25.02 -14.82 13.42
N VAL A 83 -23.96 -14.87 12.61
CA VAL A 83 -22.64 -14.35 12.97
C VAL A 83 -22.70 -12.85 13.24
N LYS A 84 -23.35 -12.09 12.36
CA LYS A 84 -23.57 -10.64 12.55
C LYS A 84 -24.29 -10.34 13.87
N GLU A 85 -25.42 -10.99 14.13
CA GLU A 85 -26.17 -10.76 15.37
C GLU A 85 -25.35 -11.12 16.62
N ALA A 86 -24.56 -12.20 16.57
CA ALA A 86 -23.72 -12.58 17.68
C ALA A 86 -22.59 -11.58 17.98
N ILE A 87 -22.00 -10.98 16.93
CA ILE A 87 -21.04 -9.87 17.05
C ILE A 87 -21.71 -8.67 17.72
N ILE A 88 -22.94 -8.32 17.31
CA ILE A 88 -23.70 -7.22 17.92
C ILE A 88 -23.96 -7.51 19.41
N HIS A 89 -24.43 -8.70 19.77
CA HIS A 89 -24.63 -9.10 21.16
C HIS A 89 -23.34 -9.01 22.00
N ALA A 90 -22.20 -9.45 21.45
CA ALA A 90 -20.91 -9.34 22.11
C ALA A 90 -20.52 -7.86 22.35
N ALA A 91 -20.64 -7.00 21.33
CA ALA A 91 -20.36 -5.57 21.44
C ALA A 91 -21.26 -4.88 22.48
N ARG A 92 -22.54 -5.28 22.58
CA ARG A 92 -23.46 -4.79 23.62
C ARG A 92 -23.08 -5.25 25.02
N SER A 93 -22.60 -6.48 25.17
CA SER A 93 -22.07 -6.98 26.45
C SER A 93 -20.84 -6.18 26.90
N ILE A 94 -19.92 -5.93 25.97
CA ILE A 94 -18.72 -5.12 26.18
C ILE A 94 -19.09 -3.69 26.60
N GLN A 95 -20.08 -3.09 25.92
CA GLN A 95 -20.61 -1.77 26.26
C GLN A 95 -21.23 -1.73 27.65
N LYS A 96 -22.03 -2.72 28.02
CA LYS A 96 -22.67 -2.82 29.34
C LYS A 96 -21.65 -2.96 30.47
N ARG A 97 -20.56 -3.69 30.22
CA ARG A 97 -19.51 -3.97 31.23
C ARG A 97 -18.53 -2.81 31.39
N ASP A 98 -18.22 -2.07 30.32
CA ASP A 98 -17.31 -0.91 30.25
C ASP A 98 -16.03 -1.06 31.10
N VAL A 99 -15.26 -2.12 30.83
CA VAL A 99 -13.98 -2.40 31.53
C VAL A 99 -13.02 -1.23 31.39
N GLN A 100 -12.34 -0.86 32.47
CA GLN A 100 -11.44 0.29 32.53
C GLN A 100 -10.09 0.05 31.82
N PRO A 101 -9.39 1.11 31.33
CA PRO A 101 -8.15 0.99 30.55
C PRO A 101 -6.99 0.23 31.21
N GLY A 102 -6.97 0.14 32.55
CA GLY A 102 -5.90 -0.57 33.27
C GLY A 102 -5.88 -2.08 33.02
N TYR A 103 -7.02 -2.67 32.62
CA TYR A 103 -7.08 -4.06 32.17
C TYR A 103 -6.78 -4.09 30.67
N THR A 104 -5.49 -4.03 30.32
CA THR A 104 -5.01 -3.55 29.02
C THR A 104 -5.56 -4.39 27.86
N ASN A 105 -5.43 -5.71 27.93
CA ASN A 105 -5.88 -6.60 26.86
C ASN A 105 -7.40 -6.51 26.62
N ILE A 106 -8.22 -6.56 27.67
CA ILE A 106 -9.69 -6.48 27.56
C ILE A 106 -10.14 -5.07 27.12
N ALA A 107 -9.43 -4.03 27.55
CA ALA A 107 -9.69 -2.68 27.10
C ALA A 107 -9.49 -2.54 25.58
N LEU A 108 -8.38 -3.08 25.05
CA LEU A 108 -8.06 -3.09 23.63
C LEU A 108 -9.02 -3.95 22.82
N MET A 109 -9.24 -5.21 23.22
CA MET A 109 -10.16 -6.12 22.51
C MET A 109 -11.58 -5.55 22.47
N GLY A 110 -12.06 -5.03 23.61
CA GLY A 110 -13.37 -4.40 23.67
C GLY A 110 -13.48 -3.15 22.81
N ALA A 111 -12.42 -2.33 22.76
CA ALA A 111 -12.37 -1.19 21.83
C ALA A 111 -12.44 -1.66 20.38
N TYR A 112 -11.68 -2.69 20.01
CA TYR A 112 -11.67 -3.24 18.67
C TYR A 112 -13.04 -3.79 18.26
N VAL A 113 -13.64 -4.65 19.10
CA VAL A 113 -14.92 -5.29 18.82
C VAL A 113 -16.02 -4.24 18.69
N SER A 114 -16.12 -3.32 19.64
CA SER A 114 -17.15 -2.27 19.58
C SER A 114 -16.97 -1.34 18.39
N TYR A 115 -15.73 -0.93 18.08
CA TYR A 115 -15.47 -0.03 16.95
C TYR A 115 -15.90 -0.67 15.63
N LEU A 116 -15.37 -1.85 15.32
CA LEU A 116 -15.74 -2.52 14.06
C LEU A 116 -17.23 -2.85 13.99
N THR A 117 -17.83 -3.32 15.08
CA THR A 117 -19.26 -3.63 15.09
C THR A 117 -20.11 -2.38 14.81
N GLY A 118 -19.77 -1.25 15.46
CA GLY A 118 -20.48 0.01 15.27
C GLY A 118 -20.43 0.50 13.82
N TYR A 119 -19.25 0.44 13.20
CA TYR A 119 -19.03 0.92 11.84
C TYR A 119 -19.48 -0.08 10.75
N LEU A 120 -19.31 -1.39 10.94
CA LEU A 120 -19.73 -2.40 9.96
C LEU A 120 -21.24 -2.53 9.83
N PHE A 121 -21.99 -2.26 10.90
CA PHE A 121 -23.44 -2.47 10.95
C PHE A 121 -24.24 -1.18 11.18
N ASP A 122 -23.60 -0.02 11.00
CA ASP A 122 -24.23 1.30 11.13
C ASP A 122 -25.02 1.47 12.44
N LEU A 123 -24.35 1.23 13.58
CA LEU A 123 -24.92 1.34 14.94
C LEU A 123 -24.34 2.56 15.67
N PRO A 124 -24.97 3.76 15.57
CA PRO A 124 -24.36 5.01 16.03
C PRO A 124 -24.04 5.03 17.52
N ASP A 125 -24.89 4.42 18.34
CA ASP A 125 -24.70 4.37 19.79
C ASP A 125 -23.54 3.45 20.21
N ILE A 126 -23.18 2.47 19.40
CA ILE A 126 -21.94 1.68 19.57
C ILE A 126 -20.74 2.46 19.05
N GLN A 127 -20.86 3.19 17.93
CA GLN A 127 -19.80 4.05 17.39
C GLN A 127 -19.35 5.09 18.43
N ASP A 128 -20.29 5.85 19.00
CA ASP A 128 -20.03 6.85 20.05
C ASP A 128 -19.30 6.23 21.25
N TYR A 129 -19.76 5.06 21.69
CA TYR A 129 -19.13 4.33 22.79
C TYR A 129 -17.70 3.88 22.44
N ALA A 130 -17.50 3.33 21.25
CA ALA A 130 -16.22 2.80 20.81
C ALA A 130 -15.17 3.91 20.66
N GLU A 131 -15.54 5.04 20.06
CA GLU A 131 -14.67 6.21 19.94
C GLU A 131 -14.26 6.76 21.30
N MET A 132 -15.22 6.93 22.20
CA MET A 132 -14.95 7.37 23.56
C MET A 132 -14.06 6.37 24.32
N ARG A 133 -14.29 5.06 24.14
CA ARG A 133 -13.46 4.00 24.76
C ARG A 133 -12.03 4.04 24.23
N LEU A 134 -11.84 4.12 22.91
CA LEU A 134 -10.52 4.20 22.29
C LEU A 134 -9.76 5.45 22.74
N LYS A 135 -10.44 6.61 22.79
CA LYS A 135 -9.85 7.85 23.31
C LYS A 135 -9.44 7.72 24.77
N ARG A 136 -10.32 7.17 25.64
CA ARG A 136 -10.00 6.93 27.06
C ARG A 136 -8.78 6.03 27.23
N PHE A 137 -8.66 4.98 26.41
CA PHE A 137 -7.52 4.08 26.44
C PHE A 137 -6.21 4.77 26.00
N TYR A 138 -6.27 5.55 24.92
CA TYR A 138 -5.14 6.35 24.43
C TYR A 138 -4.65 7.34 25.50
N ASP A 139 -5.56 8.18 26.02
CA ASP A 139 -5.25 9.19 27.04
C ASP A 139 -4.65 8.54 28.30
N TYR A 140 -5.18 7.38 28.71
CA TYR A 140 -4.67 6.61 29.84
C TYR A 140 -3.23 6.12 29.60
N THR A 141 -2.96 5.55 28.43
CA THR A 141 -1.65 5.01 28.05
C THR A 141 -0.60 6.12 27.96
N VAL A 142 -0.95 7.25 27.33
CA VAL A 142 -0.07 8.43 27.23
C VAL A 142 0.28 8.95 28.62
N ARG A 143 -0.71 9.07 29.52
CA ARG A 143 -0.48 9.53 30.89
C ARG A 143 0.43 8.59 31.69
N LEU A 144 0.31 7.28 31.50
CA LEU A 144 1.11 6.28 32.21
C LEU A 144 2.53 6.13 31.62
N GLY A 145 2.75 6.56 30.37
CA GLY A 145 4.00 6.35 29.65
C GLY A 145 4.16 4.94 29.09
N GLY A 146 3.09 4.14 29.06
CA GLY A 146 3.10 2.74 28.61
C GLY A 146 1.83 1.99 29.02
N PHE A 147 1.79 0.69 28.74
CA PHE A 147 0.68 -0.18 29.17
C PHE A 147 0.81 -0.58 30.64
N ALA A 148 -0.31 -0.73 31.33
CA ALA A 148 -0.29 -1.19 32.72
C ALA A 148 0.30 -2.62 32.85
N GLU A 149 0.09 -3.46 31.84
CA GLU A 149 0.55 -4.85 31.81
C GLU A 149 1.90 -5.02 31.08
N TYR A 150 2.70 -3.95 30.92
CA TYR A 150 3.92 -3.94 30.08
C TYR A 150 4.93 -5.08 30.35
N ASN A 151 5.04 -5.54 31.61
CA ASN A 151 5.97 -6.58 32.02
C ASN A 151 5.33 -7.99 32.06
N SER A 152 4.12 -8.17 31.53
CA SER A 152 3.50 -9.47 31.38
C SER A 152 3.86 -10.07 30.02
N PRO A 153 4.71 -11.10 29.93
CA PRO A 153 5.08 -11.68 28.64
C PRO A 153 3.86 -12.26 27.89
N THR A 154 2.85 -12.74 28.61
CA THR A 154 1.61 -13.26 28.02
C THR A 154 0.70 -12.14 27.52
N TYR A 155 0.44 -11.11 28.34
CA TYR A 155 -0.51 -10.05 27.97
C TYR A 155 0.08 -8.98 27.07
N THR A 156 1.39 -8.72 27.13
CA THR A 156 2.06 -7.85 26.16
C THR A 156 1.91 -8.42 24.75
N ARG A 157 2.02 -9.75 24.57
CA ARG A 157 1.75 -10.37 23.27
C ARG A 157 0.31 -10.16 22.83
N VAL A 158 -0.68 -10.42 23.70
CA VAL A 158 -2.10 -10.21 23.37
C VAL A 158 -2.38 -8.75 23.00
N ALA A 159 -1.84 -7.79 23.76
CA ALA A 159 -1.99 -6.37 23.46
C ALA A 159 -1.37 -6.00 22.09
N LEU A 160 -0.19 -6.54 21.76
CA LEU A 160 0.45 -6.30 20.46
C LEU A 160 -0.32 -6.95 19.30
N ASP A 161 -0.79 -8.18 19.47
CA ASP A 161 -1.60 -8.88 18.45
C ASP A 161 -2.89 -8.09 18.17
N GLU A 162 -3.53 -7.55 19.20
CA GLU A 162 -4.74 -6.74 19.05
C GLU A 162 -4.46 -5.34 18.48
N LEU A 163 -3.37 -4.67 18.88
CA LEU A 163 -2.97 -3.40 18.27
C LEU A 163 -2.63 -3.57 16.78
N ALA A 164 -1.96 -4.65 16.40
CA ALA A 164 -1.68 -4.97 15.00
C ALA A 164 -3.00 -5.19 14.23
N ARG A 165 -3.97 -5.89 14.82
CA ARG A 165 -5.30 -6.10 14.26
C ARG A 165 -6.08 -4.79 14.11
N MET A 166 -6.05 -3.93 15.13
CA MET A 166 -6.63 -2.59 15.08
C MET A 166 -5.97 -1.73 13.99
N GLN A 167 -4.65 -1.79 13.86
CA GLN A 167 -3.95 -1.10 12.78
C GLN A 167 -4.41 -1.59 11.39
N GLN A 168 -4.73 -2.87 11.25
CA GLN A 168 -5.23 -3.42 9.98
C GLN A 168 -6.67 -3.02 9.66
N HIS A 169 -7.56 -2.89 10.65
CA HIS A 169 -9.01 -2.76 10.42
C HIS A 169 -9.64 -1.44 10.90
N ILE A 170 -9.05 -0.76 11.89
CA ILE A 170 -9.59 0.45 12.55
C ILE A 170 -8.88 1.73 12.07
N LEU A 171 -7.72 1.61 11.42
CA LEU A 171 -7.35 2.63 10.46
C LEU A 171 -8.45 2.60 9.40
N ASP A 172 -9.24 3.66 9.30
CA ASP A 172 -10.23 3.82 8.23
C ASP A 172 -9.60 3.29 6.94
N PRO A 173 -10.02 2.11 6.43
CA PRO A 173 -9.40 1.53 5.25
C PRO A 173 -9.53 2.44 4.03
N LEU A 174 -10.45 3.42 4.13
CA LEU A 174 -10.68 4.44 3.13
C LEU A 174 -9.86 5.72 3.36
N ALA A 175 -9.38 5.97 4.59
CA ALA A 175 -8.54 7.12 4.88
C ALA A 175 -7.16 6.92 4.24
N PRO A 176 -6.73 7.84 3.37
CA PRO A 176 -5.44 7.69 2.74
C PRO A 176 -4.31 7.81 3.77
N ARG A 177 -3.31 6.93 3.68
CA ARG A 177 -2.15 6.93 4.58
C ARG A 177 -0.84 6.74 3.84
N VAL A 178 0.24 7.05 4.53
CA VAL A 178 1.60 6.98 4.03
C VAL A 178 2.37 5.95 4.85
N GLU A 179 3.00 4.99 4.18
CA GLU A 179 3.94 4.04 4.74
C GLU A 179 5.35 4.39 4.22
N ILE A 180 6.32 4.53 5.12
CA ILE A 180 7.72 4.83 4.78
C ILE A 180 8.61 3.79 5.42
N ASP A 181 9.36 3.05 4.61
CA ASP A 181 10.27 2.00 5.04
C ASP A 181 11.71 2.32 4.64
N THR A 182 12.65 1.98 5.51
CA THR A 182 14.09 2.08 5.22
C THR A 182 14.67 0.69 4.95
N PHE A 183 15.09 0.43 3.71
CA PHE A 183 15.54 -0.90 3.27
C PHE A 183 17.05 -1.15 3.44
N SER A 184 17.86 -0.10 3.50
CA SER A 184 19.31 -0.19 3.81
C SER A 184 19.70 0.96 4.75
N ARG A 185 20.59 0.67 5.71
CA ARG A 185 21.13 1.64 6.67
C ARG A 185 22.53 2.13 6.30
N GLU A 186 22.83 2.20 5.01
CA GLU A 186 24.04 2.82 4.48
C GLU A 186 24.05 4.34 4.67
N GLU A 187 25.17 4.99 4.32
CA GLU A 187 25.34 6.46 4.39
C GLU A 187 24.21 7.21 3.65
N THR A 188 23.77 6.68 2.51
CA THR A 188 22.56 7.11 1.81
C THR A 188 21.51 5.99 1.89
N PRO A 189 20.55 6.05 2.82
CA PRO A 189 19.57 4.97 2.99
C PRO A 189 18.64 4.86 1.78
N VAL A 190 18.28 3.63 1.41
CA VAL A 190 17.19 3.36 0.46
C VAL A 190 15.87 3.48 1.22
N ILE A 191 15.03 4.41 0.80
CA ILE A 191 13.74 4.72 1.44
C ILE A 191 12.62 4.45 0.45
N GLY A 192 11.74 3.52 0.81
CA GLY A 192 10.47 3.30 0.13
C GLY A 192 9.39 4.21 0.68
N TYR A 193 8.57 4.75 -0.21
CA TYR A 193 7.39 5.53 0.13
C TYR A 193 6.19 4.89 -0.54
N THR A 194 5.14 4.59 0.21
CA THR A 194 3.87 4.11 -0.33
C THR A 194 2.72 4.96 0.19
N TYR A 195 1.94 5.53 -0.71
CA TYR A 195 0.66 6.14 -0.40
C TYR A 195 -0.45 5.13 -0.65
N LEU A 196 -1.12 4.71 0.42
CA LEU A 196 -2.24 3.79 0.41
C LEU A 196 -3.52 4.61 0.47
N HIS A 197 -4.20 4.72 -0.67
CA HIS A 197 -5.47 5.39 -0.83
C HIS A 197 -6.58 4.34 -1.09
N SER A 198 -7.82 4.63 -0.70
CA SER A 198 -8.98 3.71 -0.87
C SER A 198 -9.15 3.14 -2.29
N ALA A 199 -8.81 3.94 -3.29
CA ALA A 199 -8.90 3.61 -4.71
C ALA A 199 -7.60 3.10 -5.36
N TYR A 200 -6.42 3.33 -4.75
CA TYR A 200 -5.14 2.97 -5.35
C TYR A 200 -4.00 2.92 -4.32
N ALA A 201 -2.96 2.16 -4.62
CA ALA A 201 -1.67 2.24 -3.96
C ALA A 201 -0.65 2.85 -4.92
N LEU A 202 0.10 3.86 -4.49
CA LEU A 202 1.16 4.48 -5.26
C LEU A 202 2.47 4.43 -4.48
N SER A 203 3.49 3.78 -5.05
CA SER A 203 4.79 3.61 -4.42
C SER A 203 5.94 4.08 -5.28
N SER A 204 6.96 4.60 -4.60
CA SER A 204 8.25 4.95 -5.18
C SER A 204 9.39 4.62 -4.21
N VAL A 205 10.61 4.61 -4.72
CA VAL A 205 11.83 4.51 -3.92
C VAL A 205 12.72 5.71 -4.22
N ASN A 206 13.37 6.26 -3.20
CA ASN A 206 14.18 7.46 -3.35
C ASN A 206 15.29 7.28 -4.40
N TYR A 207 15.90 6.10 -4.51
CA TYR A 207 16.70 5.72 -5.66
C TYR A 207 16.69 4.21 -5.89
N SER A 208 16.74 3.78 -7.15
CA SER A 208 16.98 2.39 -7.54
C SER A 208 17.28 2.26 -9.03
N SER A 209 17.95 1.17 -9.42
CA SER A 209 18.10 0.79 -10.81
C SER A 209 16.78 0.33 -11.45
N THR A 210 16.67 0.37 -12.78
CA THR A 210 15.55 -0.14 -13.57
C THR A 210 15.60 -1.64 -13.88
N TRP A 211 16.43 -2.39 -13.14
CA TRP A 211 16.47 -3.85 -13.21
C TRP A 211 15.10 -4.47 -12.90
N GLN A 212 14.73 -5.51 -13.65
CA GLN A 212 13.41 -6.15 -13.64
C GLN A 212 12.86 -6.54 -12.25
N GLN A 213 13.73 -6.77 -11.27
CA GLN A 213 13.33 -7.17 -9.92
C GLN A 213 13.08 -6.00 -8.94
N ARG A 214 13.40 -4.74 -9.30
CA ARG A 214 13.37 -3.62 -8.33
C ARG A 214 12.18 -2.66 -8.46
N ARG A 215 11.52 -2.57 -9.62
CA ARG A 215 10.28 -1.79 -9.87
C ARG A 215 10.21 -0.44 -9.11
N PRO A 216 11.08 0.52 -9.45
CA PRO A 216 11.29 1.74 -8.64
C PRO A 216 10.11 2.72 -8.55
N LEU A 217 9.14 2.60 -9.48
CA LEU A 217 7.90 3.38 -9.50
C LEU A 217 6.77 2.44 -9.90
N LEU A 218 5.78 2.32 -9.03
CA LEU A 218 4.70 1.35 -9.18
C LEU A 218 3.39 1.92 -8.64
N ALA A 219 2.29 1.68 -9.34
CA ALA A 219 0.96 1.93 -8.81
C ALA A 219 0.06 0.73 -9.07
N TYR A 220 -0.88 0.48 -8.16
CA TYR A 220 -1.93 -0.52 -8.30
C TYR A 220 -3.30 0.09 -8.03
N TRP A 221 -4.31 -0.31 -8.80
CA TRP A 221 -5.71 0.05 -8.58
C TRP A 221 -6.63 -1.03 -9.17
N GLY A 222 -7.95 -0.83 -9.07
CA GLY A 222 -8.95 -1.78 -9.57
C GLY A 222 -9.46 -2.72 -8.49
N THR A 223 -9.90 -3.91 -8.91
CA THR A 223 -10.50 -4.91 -8.00
C THR A 223 -9.61 -6.14 -7.87
N SER A 224 -9.88 -7.00 -6.89
CA SER A 224 -9.16 -8.27 -6.72
C SER A 224 -9.27 -9.20 -7.93
N SER A 225 -10.34 -9.10 -8.72
CA SER A 225 -10.54 -9.88 -9.95
C SER A 225 -9.98 -9.21 -11.20
N GLN A 226 -9.76 -7.90 -11.18
CA GLN A 226 -9.22 -7.12 -12.29
C GLN A 226 -8.22 -6.07 -11.79
N PRO A 227 -7.06 -6.51 -11.25
CA PRO A 227 -6.04 -5.57 -10.80
C PRO A 227 -5.40 -4.88 -11.99
N GLN A 228 -5.23 -3.58 -11.87
CA GLN A 228 -4.50 -2.74 -12.83
C GLN A 228 -3.21 -2.27 -12.19
N TYR A 229 -2.20 -2.00 -13.03
CA TYR A 229 -0.95 -1.42 -12.56
C TYR A 229 -0.38 -0.41 -13.54
N LEU A 230 0.48 0.46 -13.02
CA LEU A 230 1.39 1.33 -13.77
C LEU A 230 2.82 1.03 -13.30
N GLN A 231 3.75 0.79 -14.23
CA GLN A 231 5.17 0.63 -13.94
C GLN A 231 6.03 1.46 -14.89
N CYS A 232 7.09 2.06 -14.37
CA CYS A 232 8.14 2.70 -15.18
C CYS A 232 9.29 1.73 -15.46
N LYS A 233 9.75 1.66 -16.72
CA LYS A 233 10.79 0.74 -17.20
C LYS A 233 11.74 1.46 -18.15
N LEU A 234 13.03 1.18 -18.10
CA LEU A 234 13.96 1.50 -19.17
C LEU A 234 14.23 0.22 -19.93
N LEU A 235 14.08 0.24 -21.26
CA LEU A 235 14.20 -0.94 -22.09
C LEU A 235 15.37 -0.78 -23.07
N HIS A 236 16.20 -1.82 -23.11
CA HIS A 236 17.23 -2.08 -24.11
C HIS A 236 16.79 -3.31 -24.90
N ASP A 237 16.55 -3.15 -26.20
CA ASP A 237 16.02 -4.21 -27.08
C ASP A 237 14.76 -4.89 -26.50
N PHE A 238 13.87 -4.08 -25.94
CA PHE A 238 12.61 -4.47 -25.29
C PHE A 238 12.73 -5.31 -24.00
N VAL A 239 13.93 -5.38 -23.42
CA VAL A 239 14.18 -6.00 -22.11
C VAL A 239 14.66 -4.94 -21.12
N ASP A 240 14.35 -5.11 -19.84
CA ASP A 240 14.69 -4.16 -18.78
C ASP A 240 16.20 -3.91 -18.72
N PHE A 241 16.61 -2.66 -18.95
CA PHE A 241 18.00 -2.22 -18.93
C PHE A 241 18.38 -1.81 -17.51
N ALA A 242 19.22 -2.59 -16.85
CA ALA A 242 19.61 -2.42 -15.46
C ALA A 242 20.51 -1.18 -15.22
N ALA A 243 21.08 -0.59 -16.26
CA ALA A 243 21.91 0.62 -16.15
C ALA A 243 21.10 1.88 -15.85
N GLY A 244 19.79 1.90 -16.13
CA GLY A 244 18.95 3.05 -15.76
C GLY A 244 18.86 3.21 -14.26
N GLN A 245 18.94 4.45 -13.77
CA GLN A 245 18.81 4.82 -12.37
C GLN A 245 17.66 5.80 -12.24
N ILE A 246 16.64 5.45 -11.46
CA ILE A 246 15.52 6.32 -11.13
C ILE A 246 15.76 6.87 -9.72
N PHE A 247 15.60 8.18 -9.61
CA PHE A 247 15.60 8.94 -8.38
C PHE A 247 14.21 9.53 -8.19
N SER A 248 13.64 9.46 -6.99
CA SER A 248 12.29 9.93 -6.73
C SER A 248 12.16 10.63 -5.38
N THR A 249 11.20 11.55 -5.30
CA THR A 249 10.64 12.04 -4.05
C THR A 249 9.12 12.04 -4.17
N GLN A 250 8.42 11.67 -3.10
CA GLN A 250 6.98 11.49 -3.10
C GLN A 250 6.36 12.25 -1.93
N ASP A 251 5.22 12.88 -2.20
CA ASP A 251 4.28 13.39 -1.21
C ASP A 251 2.89 12.91 -1.62
N LYS A 252 2.37 11.97 -0.83
CA LYS A 252 1.08 11.31 -1.04
C LYS A 252 0.91 10.84 -2.49
N ASN A 253 0.06 11.54 -3.24
CA ASN A 253 -0.37 11.20 -4.58
C ASN A 253 0.53 11.77 -5.69
N GLN A 254 1.60 12.47 -5.33
CA GLN A 254 2.55 13.09 -6.25
C GLN A 254 3.93 12.44 -6.13
N VAL A 255 4.48 11.98 -7.25
CA VAL A 255 5.84 11.44 -7.34
C VAL A 255 6.63 12.25 -8.36
N LEU A 256 7.68 12.91 -7.89
CA LEU A 256 8.62 13.65 -8.72
C LEU A 256 9.87 12.81 -8.93
N SER A 257 10.23 12.54 -10.19
CA SER A 257 11.28 11.59 -10.53
C SER A 257 12.22 12.10 -11.62
N ILE A 258 13.48 11.65 -11.57
CA ILE A 258 14.44 11.75 -12.66
C ILE A 258 15.05 10.38 -12.94
N LEU A 259 15.05 9.96 -14.20
CA LEU A 259 15.86 8.85 -14.70
C LEU A 259 17.14 9.38 -15.32
N THR A 260 18.28 8.77 -14.99
CA THR A 260 19.56 8.89 -15.68
C THR A 260 20.21 7.51 -15.84
N PHE A 261 21.47 7.44 -16.27
CA PHE A 261 22.16 6.19 -16.61
C PHE A 261 23.44 6.03 -15.77
N ALA A 262 23.64 4.82 -15.24
CA ALA A 262 24.88 4.43 -14.59
C ALA A 262 25.91 3.93 -15.61
N THR A 263 27.11 4.50 -15.62
CA THR A 263 28.19 4.10 -16.55
C THR A 263 28.80 2.73 -16.20
N ASP A 264 28.62 2.28 -14.96
CA ASP A 264 29.11 1.00 -14.42
C ASP A 264 27.97 0.05 -14.00
N GLY A 265 26.73 0.36 -14.40
CA GLY A 265 25.55 -0.47 -14.17
C GLY A 265 25.57 -1.79 -14.95
N GLY A 266 24.56 -2.64 -14.73
CA GLY A 266 24.36 -3.86 -15.51
C GLY A 266 23.69 -3.62 -16.85
N ASP A 267 23.85 -4.53 -17.80
CA ASP A 267 23.00 -4.56 -18.99
C ASP A 267 21.62 -5.12 -18.63
N TYR A 268 21.46 -6.43 -18.52
CA TYR A 268 20.21 -7.07 -18.07
C TYR A 268 20.21 -7.37 -16.57
N HIS A 269 21.39 -7.44 -15.93
CA HIS A 269 21.54 -7.77 -14.52
C HIS A 269 22.53 -6.85 -13.80
N ILE A 270 22.13 -6.28 -12.66
CA ILE A 270 22.91 -5.32 -11.85
C ILE A 270 24.33 -5.73 -11.39
N SER A 271 24.77 -6.95 -11.68
CA SER A 271 26.06 -7.49 -11.22
C SER A 271 26.69 -8.53 -12.13
N LEU A 272 25.92 -9.23 -12.98
CA LEU A 272 26.44 -10.33 -13.79
C LEU A 272 26.99 -9.87 -15.13
N ASP A 273 26.44 -8.78 -15.68
CA ASP A 273 26.78 -8.24 -17.00
C ASP A 273 27.02 -6.73 -16.90
N ARG A 274 27.86 -6.31 -15.95
CA ARG A 274 28.25 -4.90 -15.80
C ARG A 274 28.86 -4.36 -17.09
N LEU A 275 28.39 -3.17 -17.48
CA LEU A 275 28.89 -2.44 -18.63
C LEU A 275 30.37 -2.13 -18.46
N LYS A 276 31.16 -2.41 -19.48
CA LYS A 276 32.58 -2.06 -19.53
C LYS A 276 32.71 -0.71 -20.20
N GLU A 277 33.28 0.27 -19.50
CA GLU A 277 33.40 1.67 -19.96
C GLU A 277 32.05 2.31 -20.37
N GLY A 278 30.93 1.81 -19.82
CA GLY A 278 29.58 2.25 -20.18
C GLY A 278 29.15 1.86 -21.59
N ALA A 279 29.84 0.93 -22.26
CA ALA A 279 29.53 0.53 -23.63
C ALA A 279 28.46 -0.56 -23.71
N PHE A 280 27.51 -0.39 -24.62
CA PHE A 280 26.49 -1.39 -24.99
C PHE A 280 26.10 -1.24 -26.47
N ILE A 281 25.41 -2.23 -27.01
CA ILE A 281 24.96 -2.24 -28.41
C ILE A 281 23.46 -2.42 -28.39
N ALA A 282 22.71 -1.49 -29.00
CA ALA A 282 21.26 -1.53 -29.02
C ALA A 282 20.72 -1.34 -30.44
N ARG A 283 19.61 -2.01 -30.74
CA ARG A 283 18.71 -1.69 -31.87
C ARG A 283 17.56 -0.83 -31.41
N ASP A 284 17.25 -0.89 -30.11
CA ASP A 284 16.19 -0.14 -29.47
C ASP A 284 16.54 0.28 -28.05
N LEU A 285 16.27 1.55 -27.72
CA LEU A 285 16.44 2.10 -26.39
C LEU A 285 15.26 3.03 -26.09
N ARG A 286 14.53 2.79 -25.01
CA ARG A 286 13.36 3.60 -24.64
C ARG A 286 13.03 3.59 -23.17
N LEU A 287 12.45 4.69 -22.69
CA LEU A 287 11.73 4.73 -21.42
C LEU A 287 10.26 4.36 -21.68
N ARG A 288 9.70 3.47 -20.87
CA ARG A 288 8.32 2.98 -20.98
C ARG A 288 7.55 3.20 -19.68
N PHE A 289 6.34 3.72 -19.80
CA PHE A 289 5.29 3.62 -18.78
C PHE A 289 4.31 2.53 -19.22
N GLU A 290 4.37 1.37 -18.56
CA GLU A 290 3.58 0.18 -18.87
C GLU A 290 2.34 0.11 -17.97
N LEU A 291 1.22 -0.28 -18.58
CA LEU A 291 -0.10 -0.41 -17.97
C LEU A 291 -0.57 -1.86 -18.05
N GLY A 292 -1.04 -2.38 -16.93
CA GLY A 292 -1.39 -3.79 -16.73
C GLY A 292 -2.57 -4.35 -17.53
N SER A 293 -3.21 -3.54 -18.37
CA SER A 293 -4.32 -3.98 -19.21
C SER A 293 -4.32 -3.29 -20.56
N ALA A 294 -4.45 -4.08 -21.64
CA ALA A 294 -4.66 -3.58 -22.99
C ALA A 294 -5.97 -2.76 -23.13
N SER A 295 -6.96 -2.98 -22.25
CA SER A 295 -8.23 -2.22 -22.26
C SER A 295 -8.06 -0.74 -21.88
N LEU A 296 -6.92 -0.37 -21.28
CA LEU A 296 -6.62 1.02 -20.94
C LEU A 296 -6.09 1.82 -22.14
N TYR A 297 -5.75 1.19 -23.27
CA TYR A 297 -5.09 1.85 -24.40
C TYR A 297 -5.88 3.04 -24.97
N ASP A 298 -7.20 2.88 -25.08
CA ASP A 298 -8.09 3.93 -25.61
C ASP A 298 -8.32 5.05 -24.60
N LYS A 299 -8.00 4.81 -23.32
CA LYS A 299 -8.06 5.79 -22.22
C LYS A 299 -6.78 6.64 -22.11
N ILE A 300 -5.71 6.28 -22.82
CA ILE A 300 -4.46 7.05 -22.87
C ILE A 300 -4.63 8.26 -23.80
N GLN A 301 -4.49 9.46 -23.22
CA GLN A 301 -4.41 10.73 -23.93
C GLN A 301 -2.97 11.25 -23.91
N LEU A 302 -2.37 11.40 -25.09
CA LEU A 302 -1.03 11.98 -25.21
C LEU A 302 -1.10 13.50 -25.22
N HIS A 303 -0.13 14.14 -24.57
CA HIS A 303 0.09 15.58 -24.53
C HIS A 303 1.49 15.88 -25.06
N GLN A 304 1.79 17.15 -25.34
CA GLN A 304 3.11 17.55 -25.85
C GLN A 304 4.26 17.14 -24.92
N GLN A 305 4.03 17.18 -23.62
CA GLN A 305 5.02 16.89 -22.58
C GLN A 305 4.47 15.85 -21.59
N GLY A 306 3.83 14.78 -22.05
CA GLY A 306 3.30 13.77 -21.13
C GLY A 306 2.11 12.99 -21.65
N PHE A 307 1.41 12.33 -20.74
CA PHE A 307 0.13 11.67 -21.01
C PHE A 307 -0.75 11.66 -19.76
N SER A 308 -2.04 11.44 -19.96
CA SER A 308 -2.99 11.16 -18.89
C SER A 308 -3.81 9.91 -19.20
N VAL A 309 -4.32 9.29 -18.13
CA VAL A 309 -5.26 8.16 -18.21
C VAL A 309 -6.40 8.44 -17.26
N GLN A 310 -7.62 8.26 -17.76
CA GLN A 310 -8.82 8.28 -16.95
C GLN A 310 -9.50 6.91 -17.03
N ASP A 311 -9.56 6.23 -15.88
CA ASP A 311 -10.15 4.91 -15.69
C ASP A 311 -11.30 4.97 -14.67
N GLU A 312 -12.09 3.91 -14.51
CA GLU A 312 -13.24 3.88 -13.60
C GLU A 312 -12.87 4.25 -12.15
N PHE A 313 -11.68 3.87 -11.68
CA PHE A 313 -11.25 4.07 -10.31
C PHE A 313 -10.41 5.34 -10.13
N VAL A 314 -9.60 5.68 -11.13
CA VAL A 314 -8.52 6.67 -11.02
C VAL A 314 -8.44 7.60 -12.23
N HIS A 315 -7.93 8.79 -12.01
CA HIS A 315 -7.33 9.64 -13.04
C HIS A 315 -5.88 9.86 -12.65
N PHE A 316 -4.94 9.63 -13.56
CA PHE A 316 -3.55 10.03 -13.33
C PHE A 316 -2.93 10.73 -14.55
N GLN A 317 -1.89 11.52 -14.27
CA GLN A 317 -1.14 12.26 -15.28
C GLN A 317 0.36 12.07 -15.05
N VAL A 318 1.10 11.85 -16.14
CA VAL A 318 2.56 11.90 -16.18
C VAL A 318 2.93 13.13 -16.99
N MET A 319 3.52 14.14 -16.34
CA MET A 319 4.08 15.33 -16.99
C MET A 319 5.59 15.19 -17.07
N MET A 320 6.16 15.36 -18.26
CA MET A 320 7.56 15.14 -18.60
C MET A 320 8.18 16.46 -19.05
N PRO A 321 8.49 17.38 -18.13
CA PRO A 321 8.98 18.72 -18.45
C PRO A 321 10.38 18.72 -19.06
N HIS A 322 11.09 17.59 -18.99
CA HIS A 322 12.43 17.45 -19.53
C HIS A 322 12.72 16.02 -19.98
N THR A 323 13.20 15.90 -21.22
CA THR A 323 13.65 14.63 -21.80
C THR A 323 14.82 14.91 -22.72
N GLN A 324 15.98 14.34 -22.40
CA GLN A 324 17.18 14.50 -23.22
C GLN A 324 18.06 13.25 -23.14
N PHE A 325 18.65 12.90 -24.27
CA PHE A 325 19.73 11.92 -24.40
C PHE A 325 20.60 12.41 -25.56
N ASP A 326 21.65 13.18 -25.25
CA ASP A 326 22.41 14.00 -26.19
C ASP A 326 21.49 14.69 -27.22
N ASP A 327 21.84 14.59 -28.51
CA ASP A 327 21.09 15.16 -29.64
C ASP A 327 20.09 14.17 -30.25
N TYR A 328 19.79 13.05 -29.58
CA TYR A 328 18.86 12.06 -30.13
C TYR A 328 17.43 12.62 -30.14
N PRO A 329 16.71 12.51 -31.27
CA PRO A 329 15.33 12.97 -31.36
C PRO A 329 14.41 12.00 -30.62
N ILE A 330 14.03 12.35 -29.39
CA ILE A 330 13.12 11.54 -28.58
C ILE A 330 11.70 11.64 -29.13
N THR A 331 11.09 10.49 -29.43
CA THR A 331 9.70 10.42 -29.92
C THR A 331 8.79 9.75 -28.90
N ILE A 332 7.58 10.30 -28.74
CA ILE A 332 6.56 9.76 -27.83
C ILE A 332 5.59 8.89 -28.64
N LYS A 333 5.39 7.64 -28.22
CA LYS A 333 4.48 6.70 -28.89
C LYS A 333 3.68 5.90 -27.85
N LYS A 334 2.37 5.74 -28.06
CA LYS A 334 1.61 4.72 -27.32
C LYS A 334 1.52 3.41 -28.10
N GLY A 335 1.45 2.29 -27.40
CA GLY A 335 1.31 0.96 -27.97
C GLY A 335 0.51 0.02 -27.07
N LYS A 336 0.17 -1.16 -27.59
CA LYS A 336 -0.47 -2.25 -26.84
C LYS A 336 -0.10 -3.61 -27.41
N ASP A 337 -0.19 -4.63 -26.56
CA ASP A 337 -0.23 -6.04 -26.93
C ASP A 337 -1.57 -6.65 -26.45
N GLU A 338 -1.66 -7.98 -26.38
CA GLU A 338 -2.88 -8.68 -25.92
C GLU A 338 -3.20 -8.46 -24.44
N ARG A 339 -2.20 -8.11 -23.62
CA ARG A 339 -2.26 -8.05 -22.16
C ARG A 339 -2.04 -6.64 -21.62
N HIS A 340 -1.18 -5.85 -22.24
CA HIS A 340 -0.69 -4.57 -21.73
C HIS A 340 -0.89 -3.44 -22.74
N CYS A 341 -0.84 -2.21 -22.24
CA CYS A 341 -0.61 -1.04 -23.08
C CYS A 341 0.47 -0.15 -22.45
N TRP A 342 1.00 0.80 -23.21
CA TRP A 342 2.11 1.61 -22.74
C TRP A 342 2.23 2.95 -23.46
N VAL A 343 3.03 3.84 -22.86
CA VAL A 343 3.57 5.05 -23.49
C VAL A 343 5.09 5.00 -23.43
N ASP A 344 5.73 5.12 -24.60
CA ASP A 344 7.17 5.06 -24.79
C ASP A 344 7.75 6.43 -25.14
N TRP A 345 8.84 6.80 -24.48
CA TRP A 345 9.81 7.78 -24.94
C TRP A 345 10.95 7.03 -25.63
N VAL A 346 10.86 6.92 -26.95
CA VAL A 346 11.82 6.19 -27.78
C VAL A 346 13.05 7.07 -28.02
N ILE A 347 14.18 6.65 -27.46
CA ILE A 347 15.48 7.31 -27.58
C ILE A 347 16.13 6.91 -28.90
N TYR A 348 16.10 5.62 -29.20
CA TYR A 348 16.65 5.06 -30.42
C TYR A 348 15.83 3.86 -30.87
N THR A 349 15.63 3.74 -32.18
CA THR A 349 15.09 2.54 -32.81
C THR A 349 15.63 2.48 -34.24
N GLY A 350 16.26 1.37 -34.63
CA GLY A 350 16.88 1.26 -35.95
C GLY A 350 17.85 0.11 -36.12
N ALA A 351 18.84 0.34 -36.98
CA ALA A 351 19.96 -0.60 -37.15
C ALA A 351 20.74 -0.75 -35.83
N GLU A 352 21.52 -1.82 -35.73
CA GLU A 352 22.35 -2.02 -34.56
C GLU A 352 23.39 -0.90 -34.41
N LYS A 353 23.45 -0.30 -33.22
CA LYS A 353 24.33 0.85 -32.92
C LYS A 353 25.03 0.66 -31.59
N SER A 354 26.31 1.01 -31.54
CA SER A 354 27.07 1.09 -30.28
C SER A 354 26.83 2.42 -29.57
N PHE A 355 26.60 2.34 -28.27
CA PHE A 355 26.49 3.46 -27.35
C PHE A 355 27.59 3.35 -26.31
N LYS A 356 28.07 4.51 -25.82
CA LYS A 356 29.03 4.57 -24.72
C LYS A 356 28.60 5.64 -23.73
N LEU A 357 28.02 5.23 -22.61
CA LEU A 357 27.47 6.15 -21.59
C LEU A 357 28.52 7.11 -21.01
N THR A 358 29.80 6.74 -21.03
CA THR A 358 30.89 7.62 -20.59
C THR A 358 31.15 8.80 -21.54
N GLU A 359 30.73 8.69 -22.80
CA GLU A 359 30.84 9.74 -23.84
C GLU A 359 29.55 10.57 -23.98
N VAL A 360 28.46 10.13 -23.37
CA VAL A 360 27.20 10.88 -23.34
C VAL A 360 27.38 12.14 -22.50
N SER A 361 27.00 13.29 -23.06
CA SER A 361 27.11 14.59 -22.39
C SER A 361 25.91 14.84 -21.47
N HIS A 362 24.70 14.57 -21.96
CA HIS A 362 23.47 14.83 -21.19
C HIS A 362 22.46 13.70 -21.38
N ALA A 363 22.02 13.07 -20.30
CA ALA A 363 20.96 12.08 -20.35
C ALA A 363 20.09 12.13 -19.09
N ALA A 364 18.89 12.71 -19.22
CA ALA A 364 17.90 12.69 -18.17
C ALA A 364 16.47 12.76 -18.69
N PHE A 365 15.58 12.04 -17.99
CA PHE A 365 14.14 12.09 -18.18
C PHE A 365 13.54 12.47 -16.85
N ALA A 366 12.95 13.65 -16.76
CA ALA A 366 12.30 14.11 -15.55
C ALA A 366 10.79 14.07 -15.71
N TRP A 367 10.08 13.65 -14.66
CA TRP A 367 8.63 13.66 -14.66
C TRP A 367 8.01 13.91 -13.29
N LEU A 368 6.79 14.43 -13.33
CA LEU A 368 5.85 14.42 -12.21
C LEU A 368 4.71 13.46 -12.56
N LEU A 369 4.53 12.43 -11.74
CA LEU A 369 3.36 11.58 -11.74
C LEU A 369 2.39 12.07 -10.66
N THR A 370 1.14 12.33 -11.03
CA THR A 370 0.06 12.64 -10.07
C THR A 370 -1.09 11.68 -10.23
N PHE A 371 -1.50 11.03 -9.15
CA PHE A 371 -2.67 10.14 -9.08
C PHE A 371 -3.83 10.81 -8.36
N HIS A 372 -5.05 10.52 -8.79
CA HIS A 372 -6.29 11.00 -8.17
C HIS A 372 -7.36 9.91 -8.27
N ASN A 373 -8.27 9.88 -7.30
CA ASN A 373 -9.54 9.18 -7.48
C ASN A 373 -10.49 10.03 -8.36
N GLN A 374 -11.59 9.45 -8.85
CA GLN A 374 -12.56 10.17 -9.71
C GLN A 374 -13.24 11.40 -9.06
N LYS A 375 -13.28 11.48 -7.73
CA LYS A 375 -13.93 12.57 -6.98
C LYS A 375 -12.99 13.73 -6.68
N GLU A 376 -11.68 13.50 -6.75
CA GLU A 376 -10.66 14.50 -6.44
C GLU A 376 -10.49 15.49 -7.59
N LYS A 377 -10.37 16.77 -7.24
CA LYS A 377 -10.08 17.81 -8.23
C LYS A 377 -8.60 17.77 -8.60
N ILE A 378 -8.34 17.77 -9.90
CA ILE A 378 -6.99 17.96 -10.44
C ILE A 378 -6.63 19.43 -10.29
N SER A 379 -5.63 19.71 -9.45
CA SER A 379 -5.05 21.05 -9.33
C SER A 379 -3.98 21.27 -10.40
N SER A 380 -3.80 22.52 -10.82
CA SER A 380 -2.66 22.91 -11.65
C SER A 380 -1.36 22.65 -10.88
N GLN A 381 -0.42 21.94 -11.50
CA GLN A 381 0.88 21.67 -10.90
C GLN A 381 1.88 22.78 -11.26
N ASP A 382 2.60 23.29 -10.26
CA ASP A 382 3.68 24.27 -10.43
C ASP A 382 5.01 23.56 -10.68
N LEU A 383 5.09 22.87 -11.82
CA LEU A 383 6.27 22.09 -12.20
C LEU A 383 7.34 23.00 -12.80
N LYS A 384 8.51 23.06 -12.15
CA LYS A 384 9.65 23.87 -12.57
C LYS A 384 10.84 22.97 -12.86
N THR A 385 11.54 23.28 -13.95
CA THR A 385 12.80 22.64 -14.33
C THR A 385 13.88 23.70 -14.47
N ARG A 386 15.06 23.44 -13.93
CA ARG A 386 16.23 24.31 -14.06
C ARG A 386 17.48 23.47 -14.25
N LEU A 387 18.28 23.83 -15.24
CA LEU A 387 19.65 23.35 -15.38
C LEU A 387 20.58 24.41 -14.77
N VAL A 388 21.40 24.02 -13.80
CA VAL A 388 22.44 24.87 -13.22
C VAL A 388 23.74 24.12 -13.31
N GLU A 389 24.68 24.66 -14.09
CA GLU A 389 25.91 23.95 -14.47
C GLU A 389 25.53 22.61 -15.13
N ASP A 390 25.92 21.48 -14.55
CA ASP A 390 25.58 20.12 -15.01
C ASP A 390 24.62 19.38 -14.07
N VAL A 391 23.80 20.12 -13.32
CA VAL A 391 22.81 19.56 -12.39
C VAL A 391 21.39 19.88 -12.87
N LEU A 392 20.63 18.83 -13.16
CA LEU A 392 19.21 18.96 -13.49
C LEU A 392 18.42 19.02 -12.18
N LYS A 393 17.70 20.13 -11.97
CA LYS A 393 16.80 20.32 -10.84
C LYS A 393 15.36 20.41 -11.30
N ILE A 394 14.49 19.64 -10.65
CA ILE A 394 13.04 19.73 -10.80
C ILE A 394 12.36 19.97 -9.46
N SER A 395 11.24 20.69 -9.49
CA SER A 395 10.43 20.93 -8.29
C SER A 395 8.95 21.09 -8.62
N SER A 396 8.09 20.63 -7.72
CA SER A 396 6.64 20.85 -7.75
C SER A 396 6.13 21.06 -6.33
N GLY A 397 5.62 22.25 -6.00
CA GLY A 397 5.22 22.59 -4.65
C GLY A 397 6.36 22.44 -3.64
N ALA A 398 6.19 21.54 -2.65
CA ALA A 398 7.21 21.23 -1.65
C ALA A 398 8.24 20.17 -2.12
N LEU A 399 7.93 19.42 -3.17
CA LEU A 399 8.82 18.40 -3.72
C LEU A 399 9.95 19.04 -4.52
N SER A 400 11.19 18.63 -4.27
CA SER A 400 12.30 18.95 -5.16
C SER A 400 13.30 17.81 -5.24
N LEU A 401 13.88 17.65 -6.43
CA LEU A 401 14.87 16.64 -6.75
C LEU A 401 15.93 17.25 -7.66
N SER A 402 17.20 16.95 -7.40
CA SER A 402 18.29 17.28 -8.32
C SER A 402 19.31 16.18 -8.41
N ILE A 403 19.78 15.91 -9.62
CA ILE A 403 20.81 14.91 -9.92
C ILE A 403 21.81 15.45 -10.95
N PRO A 404 23.01 14.85 -11.07
CA PRO A 404 23.90 15.09 -12.20
C PRO A 404 23.19 14.83 -13.53
N TYR A 405 23.40 15.72 -14.49
CA TYR A 405 22.75 15.66 -15.80
C TYR A 405 23.47 14.73 -16.78
N ARG A 406 24.78 14.54 -16.54
CA ARG A 406 25.63 13.58 -17.23
C ARG A 406 25.54 12.20 -16.57
N PRO A 407 25.51 11.10 -17.34
CA PRO A 407 25.73 9.76 -16.80
C PRO A 407 27.02 9.66 -15.98
N ASP A 408 26.98 8.91 -14.89
CA ASP A 408 28.13 8.68 -14.01
C ASP A 408 27.97 7.30 -13.34
N THR A 409 28.93 6.89 -12.51
CA THR A 409 28.85 5.64 -11.75
C THR A 409 27.67 5.63 -10.78
N GLU A 410 27.12 4.44 -10.50
CA GLU A 410 26.01 4.27 -9.54
C GLU A 410 26.30 4.96 -8.21
N ALA A 411 27.51 4.80 -7.68
CA ALA A 411 27.93 5.40 -6.42
C ALA A 411 28.01 6.93 -6.49
N SER A 412 28.49 7.48 -7.61
CA SER A 412 28.60 8.93 -7.79
C SER A 412 27.22 9.58 -7.91
N LEU A 413 26.33 9.01 -8.72
CA LEU A 413 24.95 9.49 -8.87
C LEU A 413 24.21 9.52 -7.53
N ARG A 414 24.34 8.47 -6.71
CA ARG A 414 23.71 8.40 -5.39
C ARG A 414 24.20 9.48 -4.42
N ARG A 415 25.52 9.75 -4.41
CA ARG A 415 26.11 10.77 -3.53
C ARG A 415 25.72 12.19 -3.92
N GLN A 416 25.53 12.45 -5.20
CA GLN A 416 25.21 13.78 -5.74
C GLN A 416 23.71 14.07 -5.83
N ALA A 417 22.85 13.05 -5.64
CA ALA A 417 21.41 13.23 -5.61
C ALA A 417 20.97 13.99 -4.35
N HIS A 418 20.17 15.04 -4.54
CA HIS A 418 19.58 15.79 -3.44
C HIS A 418 18.05 15.74 -3.52
N TYR A 419 17.43 15.45 -2.38
CA TYR A 419 16.00 15.29 -2.22
C TYR A 419 15.48 16.30 -1.21
N ALA A 420 14.34 16.94 -1.50
CA ALA A 420 13.51 17.58 -0.49
C ALA A 420 12.11 16.97 -0.58
N PRO A 421 11.72 16.09 0.36
CA PRO A 421 10.37 15.57 0.40
C PRO A 421 9.37 16.67 0.79
N GLY A 422 8.12 16.51 0.34
CA GLY A 422 6.99 17.24 0.91
C GLY A 422 6.84 16.91 2.39
N LYS A 423 6.29 17.84 3.17
CA LYS A 423 6.14 17.70 4.62
C LYS A 423 5.12 16.66 5.03
#